data_AF-A0A8C0EB43-F1
#
_entry.id   AF-A0A8C0EB43-F1
#
_cell.length_a   1.000
_cell.length_b   1.000
_cell.length_c   1.000
_cell.angle_alpha   90.00
_cell.angle_beta   90.00
_cell.angle_gamma   90.00
#
_symmetry.space_group_name_H-M   'P 1'
#
loop_
_entity.id
_entity.type
_entity.pdbx_description
1 polymer ?
#
loop_
_entity_poly.entity_id
_entity_poly.type
_entity_poly.pdbx_seq_one_letter_code
_entity_poly.pdbx_strand_id
1 'polypeptide(L)'
;MREFLLLEYASGLFSHHSLWQLGVDYFDHCPEYGRVYLELHIERIPLNTEQKALKVLRICEQRQMHEQVRSICKIMAMKALRNNRLGSALSWSIRAKDAAFATLISDRFLKDYCERGCFSDLDLIDNLGPSMLLSDRLTFLGKYREFHRLYGEKRFSEAAKLLLMLMTAHIAPCSFWMTLLTDALPLLEQKEVIFSAEQTYELMRCLEDLTAGKSDKQKFQDDDVETMKVEMLRLALARNLARVIVKEGTLEGS
;
A
#
# COMPACT_ATOMS: atom_id res chain seq x y z
N MET A 1 -22.87 -7.36 -45.64
CA MET A 1 -21.67 -7.48 -46.51
C MET A 1 -20.68 -6.33 -46.29
N ARG A 2 -21.11 -5.06 -46.32
CA ARG A 2 -20.22 -3.90 -46.08
C ARG A 2 -19.55 -3.91 -44.69
N GLU A 3 -20.30 -4.23 -43.64
CA GLU A 3 -19.77 -4.29 -42.27
C GLU A 3 -18.70 -5.37 -42.12
N PHE A 4 -18.94 -6.57 -42.67
CA PHE A 4 -17.97 -7.67 -42.66
C PHE A 4 -16.62 -7.27 -43.28
N LEU A 5 -16.63 -6.61 -44.44
CA LEU A 5 -15.41 -6.12 -45.11
C LEU A 5 -14.68 -5.04 -44.28
N LEU A 6 -15.43 -4.17 -43.59
CA LEU A 6 -14.86 -3.18 -42.68
C LEU A 6 -14.24 -3.84 -41.45
N LEU A 7 -14.86 -4.88 -40.90
CA LEU A 7 -14.33 -5.65 -39.77
C LEU A 7 -13.04 -6.39 -40.15
N GLU A 8 -12.99 -7.02 -41.33
CA GLU A 8 -11.77 -7.66 -41.84
C GLU A 8 -10.64 -6.65 -42.07
N TYR A 9 -10.95 -5.50 -42.68
CA TYR A 9 -9.99 -4.43 -42.89
C TYR A 9 -9.46 -3.86 -41.56
N ALA A 10 -10.36 -3.57 -40.61
CA ALA A 10 -9.99 -3.12 -39.27
C ALA A 10 -9.13 -4.14 -38.52
N SER A 11 -9.44 -5.44 -38.64
CA SER A 11 -8.63 -6.52 -38.06
C SER A 11 -7.22 -6.58 -38.68
N GLY A 12 -7.11 -6.31 -39.99
CA GLY A 12 -5.81 -6.15 -40.67
C GLY A 12 -5.02 -4.94 -40.16
N LEU A 13 -5.67 -3.79 -39.96
CA LEU A 13 -5.05 -2.60 -39.38
C LEU A 13 -4.55 -2.83 -37.95
N PHE A 14 -5.29 -3.60 -37.14
CA PHE A 14 -4.90 -3.97 -35.77
C PHE A 14 -3.64 -4.81 -35.70
N SER A 15 -3.35 -5.59 -36.74
CA SER A 15 -2.11 -6.38 -36.83
C SER A 15 -0.86 -5.50 -36.99
N HIS A 16 -1.01 -4.26 -37.46
CA HIS A 16 0.09 -3.32 -37.61
C HIS A 16 0.31 -2.47 -36.34
N HIS A 17 1.58 -2.36 -35.94
CA HIS A 17 2.00 -1.72 -34.68
C HIS A 17 1.65 -0.23 -34.52
N SER A 18 1.48 0.50 -35.62
CA SER A 18 1.17 1.93 -35.65
C SER A 18 -0.28 2.25 -36.05
N LEU A 19 -0.96 1.34 -36.74
CA LEU A 19 -2.27 1.58 -37.36
C LEU A 19 -3.44 1.08 -36.51
N TRP A 20 -3.17 0.37 -35.41
CA TRP A 20 -4.22 -0.14 -34.52
C TRP A 20 -5.17 0.95 -34.01
N GLN A 21 -4.71 2.20 -33.84
CA GLN A 21 -5.57 3.32 -33.44
C GLN A 21 -6.65 3.62 -34.48
N LEU A 22 -6.27 3.63 -35.77
CA LEU A 22 -7.21 3.82 -36.86
C LEU A 22 -8.18 2.63 -36.95
N GLY A 23 -7.69 1.42 -36.69
CA GLY A 23 -8.54 0.23 -36.59
C GLY A 23 -9.65 0.36 -35.55
N VAL A 24 -9.40 1.04 -34.42
CA VAL A 24 -10.43 1.30 -33.38
C VAL A 24 -11.55 2.16 -33.96
N ASP A 25 -11.19 3.23 -34.68
CA ASP A 25 -12.18 4.15 -35.27
C ASP A 25 -13.05 3.43 -36.34
N TYR A 26 -12.47 2.49 -37.07
CA TYR A 26 -13.22 1.63 -38.00
C TYR A 26 -14.18 0.68 -37.26
N PHE A 27 -13.77 0.11 -36.12
CA PHE A 27 -14.66 -0.72 -35.30
C PHE A 27 -15.82 0.07 -34.71
N ASP A 28 -15.61 1.34 -34.32
CA ASP A 28 -16.70 2.20 -33.81
C ASP A 28 -17.76 2.51 -34.89
N HIS A 29 -17.36 2.50 -36.16
CA HIS A 29 -18.28 2.70 -37.29
C HIS A 29 -19.15 1.47 -37.60
N CYS A 30 -18.87 0.31 -36.99
CA CYS A 30 -19.60 -0.94 -37.18
C CYS A 30 -20.61 -1.16 -36.04
N PRO A 31 -21.93 -1.08 -36.29
CA PRO A 31 -22.95 -1.05 -35.24
C PRO A 31 -23.26 -2.41 -34.61
N GLU A 32 -23.11 -3.53 -35.33
CA GLU A 32 -23.53 -4.84 -34.80
C GLU A 32 -22.40 -5.60 -34.11
N TYR A 33 -21.24 -5.70 -34.76
CA TYR A 33 -20.12 -6.53 -34.26
C TYR A 33 -18.88 -5.74 -33.88
N GLY A 34 -18.84 -4.43 -34.17
CA GLY A 34 -17.66 -3.57 -33.94
C GLY A 34 -17.14 -3.63 -32.52
N ARG A 35 -18.03 -3.52 -31.53
CA ARG A 35 -17.67 -3.58 -30.10
C ARG A 35 -17.07 -4.94 -29.70
N VAL A 36 -17.69 -6.04 -30.08
CA VAL A 36 -17.23 -7.40 -29.75
C VAL A 36 -15.85 -7.67 -30.37
N TYR A 37 -15.65 -7.24 -31.61
CA TYR A 37 -14.36 -7.35 -32.29
C TYR A 37 -13.30 -6.47 -31.63
N LEU A 38 -13.64 -5.24 -31.25
CA LEU A 38 -12.74 -4.34 -30.54
C LEU A 38 -12.31 -4.95 -29.19
N GLU A 39 -13.26 -5.50 -28.41
CA GLU A 39 -12.98 -6.18 -27.14
C GLU A 39 -12.01 -7.36 -27.30
N LEU A 40 -12.15 -8.16 -28.36
CA LEU A 40 -11.26 -9.28 -28.64
C LEU A 40 -9.86 -8.84 -29.11
N HIS A 41 -9.79 -7.79 -29.93
CA HIS A 41 -8.53 -7.34 -30.53
C HIS A 41 -7.71 -6.47 -29.59
N ILE A 42 -8.34 -5.72 -28.68
CA ILE A 42 -7.64 -4.81 -27.78
C ILE A 42 -6.75 -5.55 -26.77
N GLU A 43 -7.17 -6.73 -26.32
CA GLU A 43 -6.39 -7.58 -25.42
C GLU A 43 -5.14 -8.18 -26.10
N ARG A 44 -5.16 -8.29 -27.43
CA ARG A 44 -4.04 -8.83 -28.21
C ARG A 44 -2.95 -7.80 -28.50
N ILE A 45 -3.19 -6.52 -28.22
CA ILE A 45 -2.21 -5.47 -28.47
C ILE A 45 -0.99 -5.71 -27.58
N PRO A 46 0.24 -5.80 -28.14
CA PRO A 46 1.43 -5.97 -27.33
C PRO A 46 1.70 -4.72 -26.50
N LEU A 47 1.55 -4.84 -25.17
CA LEU A 47 1.75 -3.80 -24.16
C LEU A 47 3.23 -3.68 -23.76
N ASN A 48 4.08 -3.31 -24.72
CA ASN A 48 5.53 -3.28 -24.53
C ASN A 48 5.95 -2.14 -23.60
N THR A 49 5.34 -0.96 -23.76
CA THR A 49 5.67 0.26 -23.02
C THR A 49 4.47 0.77 -22.20
N GLU A 50 4.77 1.47 -21.11
CA GLU A 50 3.75 2.08 -20.24
C GLU A 50 2.90 3.12 -20.98
N GLN A 51 3.54 3.94 -21.83
CA GLN A 51 2.84 4.93 -22.66
C GLN A 51 1.83 4.27 -23.61
N LYS A 52 2.15 3.12 -24.19
CA LYS A 52 1.22 2.40 -25.06
C LYS A 52 0.05 1.85 -24.25
N ALA A 53 0.31 1.30 -23.07
CA ALA A 53 -0.75 0.83 -22.17
C ALA A 53 -1.69 1.97 -21.75
N LEU A 54 -1.17 3.15 -21.41
CA LEU A 54 -1.98 4.33 -21.08
C LEU A 54 -2.85 4.80 -22.27
N LYS A 55 -2.32 4.74 -23.50
CA LYS A 55 -3.11 5.07 -24.70
C LYS A 55 -4.26 4.08 -24.92
N VAL A 56 -3.99 2.78 -24.81
CA VAL A 56 -5.02 1.73 -24.94
C VAL A 56 -6.06 1.89 -23.83
N LEU A 57 -5.62 2.12 -22.59
CA LEU A 57 -6.52 2.31 -21.45
C LEU A 57 -7.44 3.52 -21.66
N ARG A 58 -6.92 4.65 -22.13
CA ARG A 58 -7.74 5.84 -22.44
C ARG A 58 -8.82 5.55 -23.49
N ILE A 59 -8.49 4.76 -24.51
CA ILE A 59 -9.43 4.33 -25.55
C ILE A 59 -10.55 3.44 -24.96
N CYS A 60 -10.19 2.50 -24.09
CA CYS A 60 -11.14 1.64 -23.40
C CYS A 60 -12.04 2.42 -22.43
N GLU A 61 -11.50 3.39 -21.70
CA GLU A 61 -12.25 4.23 -20.75
C GLU A 61 -13.28 5.11 -21.48
N GLN A 62 -12.90 5.72 -22.61
CA GLN A 62 -13.82 6.51 -23.45
C GLN A 62 -15.02 5.70 -23.94
N ARG A 63 -14.86 4.38 -24.10
CA ARG A 63 -15.88 3.44 -24.61
C ARG A 63 -16.53 2.60 -23.51
N GLN A 64 -16.28 2.91 -22.23
CA GLN A 64 -16.81 2.19 -21.07
C GLN A 64 -16.53 0.67 -21.09
N MET A 65 -15.38 0.27 -21.62
CA MET A 65 -14.92 -1.13 -21.70
C MET A 65 -14.25 -1.55 -20.38
N HIS A 66 -15.04 -1.63 -19.30
CA HIS A 66 -14.52 -1.80 -17.94
C HIS A 66 -13.75 -3.10 -17.71
N GLU A 67 -14.18 -4.21 -18.32
CA GLU A 67 -13.50 -5.50 -18.16
C GLU A 67 -12.12 -5.49 -18.82
N GLN A 68 -11.99 -4.89 -20.00
CA GLN A 68 -10.72 -4.73 -20.71
C GLN A 68 -9.79 -3.78 -19.96
N VAL A 69 -10.31 -2.68 -19.38
CA VAL A 69 -9.51 -1.81 -18.50
C VAL A 69 -8.94 -2.60 -17.32
N ARG A 70 -9.77 -3.40 -16.65
CA ARG A 70 -9.32 -4.24 -15.52
C ARG A 70 -8.26 -5.27 -15.97
N SER A 71 -8.50 -5.95 -17.08
CA SER A 71 -7.59 -6.93 -17.69
C SER A 71 -6.22 -6.31 -18.01
N ILE A 72 -6.21 -5.18 -18.72
CA ILE A 72 -4.99 -4.44 -19.09
C ILE A 72 -4.24 -3.97 -17.84
N CYS A 73 -4.93 -3.36 -16.88
CA CYS A 73 -4.31 -2.90 -15.65
C CYS A 73 -3.67 -4.06 -14.88
N LYS A 74 -4.34 -5.22 -14.79
CA LYS A 74 -3.80 -6.41 -14.12
C LYS A 74 -2.54 -6.95 -14.80
N ILE A 75 -2.53 -7.02 -16.14
CA ILE A 75 -1.36 -7.44 -16.91
C ILE A 75 -0.18 -6.49 -16.65
N MET A 76 -0.43 -5.18 -16.70
CA MET A 76 0.59 -4.15 -16.45
C MET A 76 1.10 -4.19 -15.00
N ALA A 77 0.21 -4.39 -14.03
CA ALA A 77 0.57 -4.51 -12.62
C ALA A 77 1.47 -5.73 -12.38
N MET A 78 1.14 -6.89 -12.96
CA MET A 78 1.99 -8.09 -12.90
C MET A 78 3.35 -7.88 -13.57
N LYS A 79 3.39 -7.20 -14.72
CA LYS A 79 4.64 -6.88 -15.43
C LYS A 79 5.52 -5.94 -14.60
N ALA A 80 4.93 -4.92 -13.97
CA ALA A 80 5.63 -4.00 -13.08
C ALA A 80 6.19 -4.72 -11.84
N LEU A 81 5.40 -5.63 -11.25
CA LEU A 81 5.83 -6.44 -10.11
C LEU A 81 7.03 -7.34 -10.46
N ARG A 82 7.02 -7.99 -11.63
CA ARG A 82 8.16 -8.79 -12.12
C ARG A 82 9.43 -7.97 -12.33
N ASN A 83 9.27 -6.69 -12.71
CA ASN A 83 10.39 -5.76 -12.88
C ASN A 83 10.82 -5.08 -11.55
N ASN A 84 10.29 -5.54 -10.41
CA ASN A 84 10.54 -4.99 -9.09
C ASN A 84 10.23 -3.48 -8.93
N ARG A 85 9.27 -2.98 -9.73
CA ARG A 85 8.78 -1.59 -9.64
C ARG A 85 7.48 -1.58 -8.84
N LEU A 86 7.60 -1.55 -7.52
CA LEU A 86 6.45 -1.65 -6.62
C LEU A 86 5.50 -0.46 -6.76
N GLY A 87 6.01 0.77 -6.90
CA GLY A 87 5.17 1.94 -7.09
C GLY A 87 4.32 1.85 -8.37
N SER A 88 4.94 1.53 -9.51
CA SER A 88 4.20 1.32 -10.76
C SER A 88 3.15 0.20 -10.60
N ALA A 89 3.52 -0.93 -9.99
CA ALA A 89 2.60 -2.04 -9.77
C ALA A 89 1.38 -1.62 -8.92
N LEU A 90 1.60 -0.84 -7.87
CA LEU A 90 0.53 -0.34 -7.00
C LEU A 90 -0.39 0.62 -7.75
N SER A 91 0.16 1.56 -8.53
CA SER A 91 -0.62 2.48 -9.37
C SER A 91 -1.53 1.73 -10.35
N TRP A 92 -1.02 0.69 -11.01
CA TRP A 92 -1.81 -0.15 -11.90
C TRP A 92 -2.87 -0.99 -11.14
N SER A 93 -2.56 -1.47 -9.94
CA SER A 93 -3.50 -2.19 -9.06
C SER A 93 -4.68 -1.33 -8.62
N ILE A 94 -4.40 -0.08 -8.22
CA ILE A 94 -5.41 0.88 -7.79
C ILE A 94 -6.37 1.19 -8.94
N ARG A 95 -5.83 1.39 -10.16
CA ARG A 95 -6.64 1.60 -11.37
C ARG A 95 -7.48 0.38 -11.74
N ALA A 96 -6.97 -0.84 -11.52
CA ALA A 96 -7.74 -2.07 -11.71
C ALA A 96 -8.86 -2.26 -10.67
N LYS A 97 -8.83 -1.51 -9.56
CA LYS A 97 -9.65 -1.74 -8.36
C LYS A 97 -9.50 -3.17 -7.82
N ASP A 98 -8.31 -3.75 -7.95
CA ASP A 98 -8.01 -5.09 -7.44
C ASP A 98 -7.48 -4.98 -6.00
N ALA A 99 -8.38 -5.20 -5.03
CA ALA A 99 -8.06 -5.13 -3.61
C ALA A 99 -7.07 -6.21 -3.17
N ALA A 100 -7.18 -7.43 -3.72
CA ALA A 100 -6.29 -8.54 -3.35
C ALA A 100 -4.86 -8.27 -3.83
N PHE A 101 -4.71 -7.78 -5.06
CA PHE A 101 -3.40 -7.42 -5.59
C PHE A 101 -2.80 -6.19 -4.87
N ALA A 102 -3.64 -5.21 -4.49
CA ALA A 102 -3.20 -4.07 -3.68
C ALA A 102 -2.67 -4.51 -2.31
N THR A 103 -3.32 -5.47 -1.66
CA THR A 103 -2.85 -6.07 -0.41
C THR A 103 -1.50 -6.76 -0.59
N LEU A 104 -1.34 -7.59 -1.63
CA LEU A 104 -0.07 -8.27 -1.91
C LEU A 104 1.10 -7.29 -2.10
N ILE A 105 0.89 -6.22 -2.86
CA ILE A 105 1.91 -5.19 -3.08
C ILE A 105 2.20 -4.43 -1.78
N SER A 106 1.17 -4.12 -1.00
CA SER A 106 1.31 -3.41 0.26
C SER A 106 2.07 -4.24 1.30
N ASP A 107 1.84 -5.56 1.38
CA ASP A 107 2.63 -6.48 2.20
C ASP A 107 4.10 -6.51 1.76
N ARG A 108 4.36 -6.44 0.45
CA ARG A 108 5.72 -6.35 -0.10
C ARG A 108 6.41 -5.06 0.35
N PHE A 109 5.72 -3.91 0.31
CA PHE A 109 6.26 -2.63 0.81
C PHE A 109 6.60 -2.70 2.31
N LEU A 110 5.73 -3.29 3.13
CA LEU A 110 5.99 -3.45 4.56
C LEU A 110 7.17 -4.37 4.83
N LYS A 111 7.31 -5.46 4.07
CA LYS A 111 8.45 -6.36 4.18
C LYS A 111 9.76 -5.67 3.82
N ASP A 112 9.78 -4.93 2.71
CA ASP A 112 10.95 -4.16 2.28
C ASP A 112 11.33 -3.09 3.34
N TYR A 113 10.33 -2.50 4.00
CA TYR A 113 10.55 -1.58 5.13
C TYR A 113 11.16 -2.30 6.34
N CYS A 114 10.66 -3.48 6.73
CA CYS A 114 11.25 -4.25 7.83
C CYS A 114 12.72 -4.63 7.57
N GLU A 115 13.09 -4.92 6.32
CA GLU A 115 14.45 -5.32 5.94
C GLU A 115 15.40 -4.13 5.80
N ARG A 116 14.94 -2.99 5.28
CA ARG A 116 15.79 -1.84 4.92
C ARG A 116 15.66 -0.62 5.83
N GLY A 117 14.55 -0.52 6.57
CA GLY A 117 14.21 0.65 7.39
C GLY A 117 13.76 1.89 6.59
N CYS A 118 13.50 1.76 5.29
CA CYS A 118 13.06 2.86 4.44
C CYS A 118 12.04 2.42 3.39
N PHE A 119 11.15 3.34 3.02
CA PHE A 119 10.18 3.12 1.95
C PHE A 119 10.77 3.45 0.57
N SER A 120 10.47 2.59 -0.40
CA SER A 120 10.66 2.89 -1.82
C SER A 120 9.45 3.70 -2.33
N ASP A 121 9.64 4.57 -3.33
CA ASP A 121 8.56 5.31 -4.01
C ASP A 121 7.64 6.13 -3.07
N LEU A 122 8.23 6.95 -2.21
CA LEU A 122 7.55 7.81 -1.21
C LEU A 122 6.41 8.65 -1.82
N ASP A 123 6.68 9.27 -2.98
CA ASP A 123 5.75 10.18 -3.65
C ASP A 123 4.43 9.50 -4.01
N LEU A 124 4.46 8.20 -4.35
CA LEU A 124 3.24 7.50 -4.69
C LEU A 124 2.38 7.24 -3.45
N ILE A 125 3.01 6.80 -2.36
CA ILE A 125 2.31 6.48 -1.11
C ILE A 125 1.70 7.75 -0.52
N ASP A 126 2.42 8.87 -0.60
CA ASP A 126 1.97 10.18 -0.12
C ASP A 126 0.75 10.70 -0.95
N ASN A 127 0.63 10.29 -2.22
CA ASN A 127 -0.44 10.71 -3.14
C ASN A 127 -1.57 9.67 -3.32
N LEU A 128 -1.71 8.69 -2.42
CA LEU A 128 -2.77 7.68 -2.52
C LEU A 128 -4.19 8.26 -2.35
N GLY A 129 -4.34 9.30 -1.52
CA GLY A 129 -5.64 9.94 -1.27
C GLY A 129 -6.74 8.92 -0.89
N PRO A 130 -7.97 9.04 -1.44
CA PRO A 130 -9.06 8.10 -1.18
C PRO A 130 -8.79 6.66 -1.65
N SER A 131 -7.82 6.45 -2.55
CA SER A 131 -7.50 5.11 -3.06
C SER A 131 -6.91 4.19 -2.00
N MET A 132 -6.47 4.73 -0.85
CA MET A 132 -6.00 3.92 0.27
C MET A 132 -7.07 2.96 0.80
N LEU A 133 -8.36 3.35 0.70
CA LEU A 133 -9.51 2.59 1.16
C LEU A 133 -9.82 1.36 0.28
N LEU A 134 -9.02 1.10 -0.76
CA LEU A 134 -9.16 -0.06 -1.60
C LEU A 134 -8.88 -1.37 -0.84
N SER A 135 -7.95 -1.34 0.12
CA SER A 135 -7.73 -2.47 1.03
C SER A 135 -7.25 -2.01 2.40
N ASP A 136 -7.52 -2.83 3.42
CA ASP A 136 -7.11 -2.57 4.80
C ASP A 136 -5.57 -2.46 4.91
N ARG A 137 -4.86 -3.34 4.21
CA ARG A 137 -3.39 -3.32 4.20
C ARG A 137 -2.82 -2.08 3.51
N LEU A 138 -3.45 -1.61 2.43
CA LEU A 138 -3.07 -0.37 1.76
C LEU A 138 -3.41 0.85 2.63
N THR A 139 -4.54 0.82 3.33
CA THR A 139 -4.92 1.84 4.32
C THR A 139 -3.87 1.93 5.41
N PHE A 140 -3.46 0.79 5.96
CA PHE A 140 -2.37 0.74 6.95
C PHE A 140 -1.07 1.34 6.38
N LEU A 141 -0.66 0.95 5.18
CA LEU A 141 0.56 1.47 4.55
C LEU A 141 0.52 3.01 4.41
N GLY A 142 -0.60 3.55 3.91
CA GLY A 142 -0.77 5.00 3.76
C GLY A 142 -0.79 5.74 5.10
N LYS A 143 -1.47 5.20 6.12
CA LYS A 143 -1.50 5.80 7.46
C LYS A 143 -0.16 5.71 8.19
N TYR A 144 0.55 4.60 8.02
CA TYR A 144 1.88 4.44 8.60
C TYR A 144 2.90 5.37 7.92
N ARG A 145 2.74 5.66 6.64
CA ARG A 145 3.51 6.71 5.97
C ARG A 145 3.17 8.11 6.48
N GLU A 146 1.88 8.40 6.69
CA GLU A 146 1.41 9.65 7.30
C GLU A 146 2.03 9.87 8.70
N PHE A 147 2.20 8.81 9.49
CA PHE A 147 2.94 8.85 10.75
C PHE A 147 4.38 9.35 10.58
N HIS A 148 5.14 8.80 9.64
CA HIS A 148 6.51 9.23 9.38
C HIS A 148 6.59 10.69 8.90
N ARG A 149 5.60 11.14 8.12
CA ARG A 149 5.49 12.55 7.72
C ARG A 149 5.26 13.46 8.93
N LEU A 150 4.30 13.13 9.80
CA LEU A 150 4.03 13.88 11.03
C LEU A 150 5.25 13.90 11.98
N TYR A 151 5.97 12.79 12.05
CA TYR A 151 7.23 12.70 12.80
C TYR A 151 8.29 13.66 12.24
N GLY A 152 8.46 13.70 10.91
CA GLY A 152 9.37 14.65 10.23
C GLY A 152 8.96 16.13 10.42
N GLU A 153 7.67 16.40 10.49
CA GLU A 153 7.11 17.74 10.80
C GLU A 153 7.23 18.12 12.29
N LYS A 154 7.79 17.25 13.15
CA LYS A 154 7.89 17.40 14.62
C LYS A 154 6.54 17.47 15.33
N ARG A 155 5.46 17.00 14.70
CA ARG A 155 4.11 16.93 15.28
C ARG A 155 3.95 15.64 16.08
N PHE A 156 4.77 15.51 17.13
CA PHE A 156 4.94 14.25 17.84
C PHE A 156 3.67 13.74 18.52
N SER A 157 2.84 14.62 19.09
CA SER A 157 1.57 14.23 19.74
C SER A 157 0.58 13.63 18.75
N GLU A 158 0.52 14.16 17.52
CA GLU A 158 -0.35 13.63 16.48
C GLU A 158 0.18 12.32 15.90
N ALA A 159 1.50 12.25 15.69
CA ALA A 159 2.18 11.02 15.27
C ALA A 159 1.94 9.88 16.28
N ALA A 160 2.08 10.16 17.59
CA ALA A 160 1.83 9.19 18.65
C ALA A 160 0.38 8.68 18.68
N LYS A 161 -0.61 9.57 18.54
CA LYS A 161 -2.03 9.18 18.43
C LYS A 161 -2.29 8.31 17.20
N LEU A 162 -1.70 8.67 16.06
CA LEU A 162 -1.85 7.91 14.82
C LEU A 162 -1.21 6.52 14.92
N LEU A 163 -0.02 6.43 15.53
CA LEU A 163 0.69 5.18 15.78
C LEU A 163 -0.12 4.24 16.67
N LEU A 164 -0.64 4.78 17.78
CA LEU A 164 -1.47 4.01 18.71
C LEU A 164 -2.75 3.51 18.01
N MET A 165 -3.40 4.36 17.22
CA MET A 165 -4.57 3.95 16.43
C MET A 165 -4.24 2.84 15.44
N LEU A 166 -3.08 2.87 14.79
CA LEU A 166 -2.65 1.82 13.88
C LEU A 166 -2.39 0.48 14.59
N MET A 167 -1.96 0.52 15.84
CA MET A 167 -1.79 -0.67 16.68
C MET A 167 -3.12 -1.25 17.15
N THR A 168 -3.99 -0.41 17.73
CA THR A 168 -5.23 -0.87 18.37
C THR A 168 -6.34 -1.20 17.36
N ALA A 169 -6.32 -0.62 16.16
CA ALA A 169 -7.31 -0.90 15.13
C ALA A 169 -7.17 -2.31 14.50
N HIS A 170 -6.18 -3.13 14.90
CA HIS A 170 -5.89 -4.46 14.37
C HIS A 170 -5.71 -4.54 12.84
N ILE A 171 -5.49 -3.40 12.17
CA ILE A 171 -5.24 -3.33 10.74
C ILE A 171 -3.79 -3.76 10.44
N ALA A 172 -2.85 -3.55 11.37
CA ALA A 172 -1.45 -3.90 11.22
C ALA A 172 -1.23 -5.43 11.18
N PRO A 173 -0.39 -5.97 10.27
CA PRO A 173 -0.05 -7.39 10.29
C PRO A 173 0.76 -7.71 11.55
N CYS A 174 0.50 -8.85 12.20
CA CYS A 174 1.20 -9.23 13.45
C CYS A 174 2.74 -9.25 13.30
N SER A 175 3.24 -9.60 12.11
CA SER A 175 4.68 -9.57 11.80
C SER A 175 5.30 -8.17 11.83
N PHE A 176 4.49 -7.11 11.70
CA PHE A 176 4.95 -5.72 11.69
C PHE A 176 4.84 -5.03 13.05
N TRP A 177 4.16 -5.65 14.02
CA TRP A 177 3.92 -5.03 15.34
C TRP A 177 5.24 -4.70 16.06
N MET A 178 6.25 -5.57 15.93
CA MET A 178 7.57 -5.34 16.52
C MET A 178 8.24 -4.08 15.94
N THR A 179 8.16 -3.92 14.61
CA THR A 179 8.68 -2.72 13.91
C THR A 179 7.94 -1.48 14.37
N LEU A 180 6.61 -1.53 14.41
CA LEU A 180 5.74 -0.43 14.82
C LEU A 180 6.02 0.04 16.26
N LEU A 181 6.21 -0.91 17.18
CA LEU A 181 6.63 -0.64 18.56
C LEU A 181 8.04 -0.04 18.61
N THR A 182 8.97 -0.56 17.80
CA THR A 182 10.34 -0.03 17.72
C THR A 182 10.34 1.43 17.22
N ASP A 183 9.47 1.77 16.26
CA ASP A 183 9.30 3.15 15.78
C ASP A 183 8.62 4.06 16.81
N ALA A 184 7.98 3.50 17.84
CA ALA A 184 7.48 4.25 18.99
C ALA A 184 8.60 4.67 19.96
N LEU A 185 9.74 3.97 19.98
CA LEU A 185 10.85 4.22 20.92
C LEU A 185 11.32 5.69 20.92
N PRO A 186 11.56 6.33 19.75
CA PRO A 186 12.00 7.71 19.72
C PRO A 186 10.97 8.70 20.26
N LEU A 187 9.68 8.35 20.20
CA LEU A 187 8.58 9.14 20.77
C LEU A 187 8.44 8.91 22.27
N LEU A 188 8.65 7.68 22.73
CA LEU A 188 8.65 7.34 24.14
C LEU A 188 9.78 8.02 24.89
N GLU A 189 10.99 8.10 24.31
CA GLU A 189 12.17 8.69 24.96
C GLU A 189 12.33 10.20 24.76
N GLN A 190 11.31 10.90 24.26
CA GLN A 190 11.33 12.37 24.23
C GLN A 190 11.36 12.95 25.64
N LYS A 191 11.94 14.16 25.76
CA LYS A 191 11.98 14.91 27.02
C LYS A 191 10.58 15.30 27.49
N GLU A 192 9.70 15.62 26.55
CA GLU A 192 8.31 15.90 26.81
C GLU A 192 7.49 14.62 26.79
N VAL A 193 6.56 14.51 27.74
CA VAL A 193 5.61 13.40 27.78
C VAL A 193 4.66 13.51 26.59
N ILE A 194 4.82 12.61 25.62
CA ILE A 194 3.98 12.53 24.42
C ILE A 194 2.84 11.52 24.59
N PHE A 195 3.15 10.35 25.16
CA PHE A 195 2.15 9.33 25.46
C PHE A 195 1.65 9.49 26.89
N SER A 196 0.32 9.50 27.09
CA SER A 196 -0.29 9.48 28.43
C SER A 196 -0.12 8.12 29.11
N ALA A 197 -0.52 8.02 30.39
CA ALA A 197 -0.46 6.78 31.14
C ALA A 197 -1.30 5.69 30.45
N GLU A 198 -2.54 6.02 30.11
CA GLU A 198 -3.46 5.13 29.36
C GLU A 198 -2.85 4.65 28.03
N GLN A 199 -2.28 5.58 27.24
CA GLN A 199 -1.66 5.22 25.96
C GLN A 199 -0.42 4.34 26.16
N THR A 200 0.35 4.56 27.23
CA THR A 200 1.51 3.73 27.55
C THR A 200 1.08 2.34 28.00
N TYR A 201 -0.03 2.20 28.75
CA TYR A 201 -0.60 0.91 29.13
C TYR A 201 -1.07 0.10 27.91
N GLU A 202 -1.71 0.75 26.93
CA GLU A 202 -2.09 0.09 25.67
C GLU A 202 -0.87 -0.43 24.91
N LEU A 203 0.20 0.37 24.81
CA LEU A 203 1.46 -0.09 24.19
C LEU A 203 2.11 -1.25 24.95
N MET A 204 2.08 -1.23 26.29
CA MET A 204 2.54 -2.35 27.13
C MET A 204 1.74 -3.61 26.86
N ARG A 205 0.42 -3.51 26.78
CA ARG A 205 -0.47 -4.63 26.47
C ARG A 205 -0.16 -5.23 25.09
N CYS A 206 0.01 -4.40 24.07
CA CYS A 206 0.38 -4.89 22.74
C CYS A 206 1.75 -5.57 22.71
N LEU A 207 2.72 -5.10 23.51
CA LEU A 207 4.02 -5.75 23.65
C LEU A 207 3.88 -7.11 24.36
N GLU A 208 3.06 -7.20 25.39
CA GLU A 208 2.77 -8.46 26.09
C GLU A 208 2.13 -9.47 25.15
N ASP A 209 1.08 -9.09 24.40
CA ASP A 209 0.41 -9.94 23.41
C ASP A 209 1.41 -10.47 22.37
N LEU A 210 2.34 -9.62 21.90
CA LEU A 210 3.39 -10.01 20.96
C LEU A 210 4.35 -11.04 21.56
N THR A 211 4.73 -10.89 22.83
CA THR A 211 5.64 -11.83 23.52
C THR A 211 4.95 -13.14 23.89
N ALA A 212 3.67 -13.10 24.27
CA ALA A 212 2.88 -14.27 24.62
C ALA A 212 2.62 -15.18 23.41
N GLY A 213 2.43 -14.61 22.21
CA GLY A 213 2.26 -15.38 20.98
C GLY A 213 3.53 -16.07 20.45
N LYS A 214 4.71 -15.64 20.91
CA LYS A 214 6.02 -16.15 20.43
C LYS A 214 6.58 -17.31 21.23
N SER A 215 6.14 -17.48 22.48
CA SER A 215 6.62 -18.53 23.39
C SER A 215 6.42 -19.96 22.86
N ASP A 216 5.54 -20.16 21.88
CA ASP A 216 5.18 -21.48 21.34
C ASP A 216 5.84 -21.88 20.00
N LYS A 217 6.50 -20.98 19.24
CA LYS A 217 6.77 -21.28 17.81
C LYS A 217 8.19 -21.16 17.24
N GLN A 218 9.20 -20.61 17.91
CA GLN A 218 10.56 -20.57 17.32
C GLN A 218 11.64 -20.37 18.39
N LYS A 219 12.21 -21.47 18.90
CA LYS A 219 13.55 -21.47 19.49
C LYS A 219 14.53 -21.72 18.35
N PHE A 220 15.28 -20.71 17.90
CA PHE A 220 16.71 -20.80 17.50
C PHE A 220 17.19 -19.50 16.82
N GLN A 221 18.32 -18.98 17.34
CA GLN A 221 19.31 -18.02 16.80
C GLN A 221 18.91 -16.56 16.49
N ASP A 222 17.66 -16.23 16.17
CA ASP A 222 17.22 -14.82 15.99
C ASP A 222 16.73 -14.18 17.32
N ASP A 223 16.77 -14.95 18.40
CA ASP A 223 16.21 -14.62 19.71
C ASP A 223 16.95 -13.47 20.40
N ASP A 224 18.28 -13.34 20.24
CA ASP A 224 19.06 -12.35 21.00
C ASP A 224 18.75 -10.91 20.59
N VAL A 225 18.66 -10.63 19.28
CA VAL A 225 18.36 -9.29 18.77
C VAL A 225 16.90 -8.91 19.07
N GLU A 226 15.99 -9.86 18.92
CA GLU A 226 14.58 -9.61 19.17
C GLU A 226 14.28 -9.47 20.66
N THR A 227 14.94 -10.27 21.51
CA THR A 227 14.91 -10.13 22.98
C THR A 227 15.47 -8.78 23.41
N MET A 228 16.60 -8.34 22.84
CA MET A 228 17.16 -7.02 23.12
C MET A 228 16.17 -5.90 22.75
N LYS A 229 15.50 -5.99 21.61
CA LYS A 229 14.44 -5.02 21.23
C LYS A 229 13.28 -5.03 22.22
N VAL A 230 12.84 -6.19 22.70
CA VAL A 230 11.78 -6.30 23.72
C VAL A 230 12.22 -5.65 25.04
N GLU A 231 13.45 -5.89 25.49
CA GLU A 231 13.99 -5.26 26.70
C GLU A 231 14.09 -3.74 26.58
N MET A 232 14.55 -3.24 25.43
CA MET A 232 14.58 -1.80 25.14
C MET A 232 13.19 -1.18 25.18
N LEU A 233 12.19 -1.86 24.61
CA LEU A 233 10.80 -1.43 24.64
C LEU A 233 10.25 -1.38 26.07
N ARG A 234 10.46 -2.43 26.86
CA ARG A 234 10.05 -2.47 28.28
C ARG A 234 10.66 -1.32 29.07
N LEU A 235 11.95 -1.05 28.86
CA LEU A 235 12.65 0.04 29.54
C LEU A 235 12.10 1.41 29.14
N ALA A 236 11.89 1.66 27.85
CA ALA A 236 11.36 2.93 27.36
C ALA A 236 9.92 3.18 27.84
N LEU A 237 9.07 2.14 27.84
CA LEU A 237 7.70 2.21 28.37
C LEU A 237 7.69 2.50 29.87
N ALA A 238 8.51 1.81 30.66
CA ALA A 238 8.62 2.04 32.10
C ALA A 238 9.11 3.47 32.41
N ARG A 239 10.10 3.97 31.67
CA ARG A 239 10.58 5.35 31.81
C ARG A 239 9.52 6.37 31.45
N ASN A 240 8.79 6.15 30.35
CA ASN A 240 7.71 7.05 29.97
C ASN A 240 6.63 7.08 31.05
N LEU A 241 6.20 5.92 31.54
CA LEU A 241 5.20 5.82 32.59
C LEU A 241 5.65 6.54 33.88
N ALA A 242 6.90 6.37 34.29
CA ALA A 242 7.46 7.07 35.44
C ALA A 242 7.43 8.61 35.25
N ARG A 243 7.79 9.11 34.06
CA ARG A 243 7.73 10.54 33.73
C ARG A 243 6.29 11.05 33.73
N VAL A 244 5.36 10.28 33.18
CA VAL A 244 3.93 10.62 33.13
C VAL A 244 3.37 10.74 34.53
N ILE A 245 3.57 9.73 35.39
CA ILE A 245 3.06 9.72 36.77
C ILE A 245 3.57 10.91 37.56
N VAL A 246 4.85 11.26 37.43
CA VAL A 246 5.40 12.46 38.09
C VAL A 246 4.74 13.74 37.56
N LYS A 247 4.48 13.84 36.26
CA LYS A 247 3.84 15.01 35.64
C LYS A 247 2.36 15.13 36.01
N GLU A 248 1.62 14.03 36.03
CA GLU A 248 0.20 14.00 36.41
C GLU A 248 0.05 14.26 37.92
N GLY A 249 0.87 13.63 38.76
CA GLY A 249 0.86 13.84 40.21
C GLY A 249 1.30 15.25 40.65
N THR A 250 2.04 15.99 39.82
CA THR A 250 2.40 17.39 40.09
C THR A 250 1.31 18.38 39.66
N LEU A 251 0.47 18.01 38.69
CA LEU A 251 -0.67 18.83 38.23
C LEU A 251 -1.89 18.71 39.16
N GLU A 252 -2.12 17.56 39.81
CA GLU A 252 -3.22 17.40 40.78
C GLU A 252 -2.94 18.06 42.14
N GLY A 253 -1.69 18.44 42.42
CA GLY A 253 -1.26 19.06 43.68
C GLY A 253 -1.15 20.59 43.66
N SER A 254 -1.56 21.26 42.58
CA SER A 254 -1.52 22.73 42.41
C SER A 254 -2.94 23.31 42.29
#